data_AF-A0AAU8PPJ3-F1
#
_entry.id   AF-A0AAU8PPJ3-F1
#
_cell.length_a   1.000
_cell.length_b   1.000
_cell.length_c   1.000
_cell.angle_alpha   90.00
_cell.angle_beta   90.00
_cell.angle_gamma   90.00
#
_symmetry.space_group_name_H-M   'P 1'
#
loop_
_entity.id
_entity.type
_entity.pdbx_description
1 polymer ?
#
loop_
_entity_poly.entity_id
_entity_poly.type
_entity_poly.pdbx_seq_one_letter_code
_entity_poly.pdbx_strand_id
1 'polypeptide(L)' 'MPTAIMIATMSSVFLGFAFFTGAFTSYSYGKPGRLTWSLFAVAVLLITVIPVVLAISVAV' A
#
# COMPACT_ATOMS: atom_id res chain seq x y z
N MET A 1 1.73 -4.76 -24.35
CA MET A 1 2.12 -3.51 -23.67
C MET A 1 1.39 -3.46 -22.34
N PRO A 2 2.03 -3.03 -21.23
CA PRO A 2 1.35 -2.85 -19.95
C PRO A 2 0.09 -2.01 -20.12
N THR A 3 -1.06 -2.49 -19.65
CA THR A 3 -2.28 -1.66 -19.61
C THR A 3 -2.13 -0.62 -18.49
N ALA A 4 -2.77 0.54 -18.65
CA ALA A 4 -2.72 1.61 -17.64
C ALA A 4 -3.14 1.11 -16.24
N ILE A 5 -4.08 0.17 -16.18
CA ILE A 5 -4.56 -0.45 -14.95
C ILE A 5 -3.49 -1.35 -14.32
N MET A 6 -2.79 -2.15 -15.13
CA MET A 6 -1.70 -2.98 -14.62
C MET A 6 -0.58 -2.12 -14.02
N ILE A 7 -0.23 -0.99 -14.65
CA ILE A 7 0.74 -0.04 -14.10
C ILE A 7 0.24 0.55 -12.78
N ALA A 8 -1.01 1.04 -12.73
CA ALA A 8 -1.58 1.61 -11.51
C ALA A 8 -1.61 0.62 -10.34
N THR A 9 -2.00 -0.64 -10.60
CA THR A 9 -1.99 -1.70 -9.58
C THR A 9 -0.58 -1.97 -9.08
N MET A 10 0.39 -2.16 -9.98
CA MET A 10 1.79 -2.39 -9.60
C MET A 10 2.33 -1.23 -8.76
N SER A 11 2.16 0.02 -9.21
CA SER A 11 2.63 1.21 -8.49
C SER A 11 1.99 1.36 -7.11
N SER A 12 0.69 1.10 -6.98
CA SER A 12 -0.02 1.18 -5.69
C SER A 12 0.51 0.16 -4.68
N VAL A 13 0.76 -1.07 -5.14
CA VAL A 13 1.27 -2.16 -4.29
C VAL A 13 2.72 -1.88 -3.87
N PHE A 14 3.57 -1.39 -4.78
CA PHE A 14 4.94 -1.00 -4.44
C PHE A 14 4.99 0.14 -3.42
N LEU A 15 4.14 1.16 -3.58
CA LEU A 15 4.02 2.22 -2.59
C LEU A 15 3.54 1.66 -1.25
N GLY A 16 2.53 0.77 -1.27
CA GLY A 16 2.04 0.10 -0.08
C GLY A 16 3.14 -0.67 0.66
N PHE A 17 3.98 -1.42 -0.05
CA PHE A 17 5.13 -2.11 0.55
C PHE A 17 6.18 -1.14 1.10
N ALA A 18 6.40 0.02 0.46
CA ALA A 18 7.29 1.05 1.00
C ALA A 18 6.77 1.65 2.33
N PHE A 19 5.46 1.87 2.45
CA PHE A 19 4.85 2.27 3.72
C PHE A 19 4.89 1.16 4.76
N PHE A 20 4.74 -0.10 4.34
CA PHE A 20 4.83 -1.26 5.22
C PHE A 20 6.25 -1.43 5.79
N THR A 21 7.28 -1.32 4.95
CA THR A 21 8.68 -1.34 5.40
C THR A 21 8.98 -0.12 6.27
N GLY A 22 8.46 1.06 5.94
CA GLY A 22 8.54 2.25 6.81
C GLY A 22 7.90 2.06 8.18
N ALA A 23 6.76 1.35 8.25
CA ALA A 23 6.12 0.97 9.51
C ALA A 23 7.02 0.01 10.31
N PHE A 24 7.58 -1.02 9.64
CA PHE A 24 8.48 -1.98 10.26
C PHE A 24 9.76 -1.33 10.78
N THR A 25 10.35 -0.44 9.99
CA THR A 25 11.53 0.35 10.38
C THR A 25 11.20 1.25 11.56
N SER A 26 10.05 1.92 11.55
CA SER A 26 9.61 2.77 12.67
C SER A 26 9.44 1.95 13.96
N TYR A 27 8.85 0.76 13.86
CA TYR A 27 8.75 -0.17 14.96
C TYR A 27 10.12 -0.62 15.50
N SER A 28 11.04 -1.01 14.61
CA SER A 28 12.40 -1.45 14.96
C SER A 28 13.24 -0.37 15.64
N TYR A 29 13.06 0.90 15.27
CA TYR A 29 13.74 2.03 15.93
C TYR A 29 13.03 2.54 17.20
N GLY A 30 12.01 1.83 17.69
CA GLY A 30 11.29 2.22 18.92
C GLY A 30 10.53 3.54 18.79
N LYS A 31 10.14 3.93 17.57
CA LYS A 31 9.34 5.14 17.33
C LYS A 31 7.96 4.99 17.98
N PRO A 32 7.29 6.12 18.29
CA PRO A 32 5.96 6.09 18.91
C PRO A 32 4.99 5.22 18.10
N GLY A 33 4.28 4.32 18.78
CA GLY A 33 3.38 3.36 18.15
C GLY A 33 2.31 4.00 17.25
N ARG A 34 1.92 5.24 17.54
CA ARG A 34 0.99 6.03 16.71
C ARG A 34 1.50 6.21 15.28
N LEU A 35 2.81 6.40 15.12
CA LEU A 35 3.46 6.57 13.82
C LEU A 35 3.49 5.23 13.07
N THR A 36 3.94 4.16 13.72
CA THR A 36 3.93 2.80 13.16
C THR A 36 2.54 2.37 12.70
N TRP A 37 1.51 2.57 13.53
CA TRP A 37 0.13 2.21 13.19
C TRP A 37 -0.44 3.06 12.06
N SER A 38 -0.10 4.35 11.98
CA SER A 38 -0.51 5.20 10.86
C SER A 38 0.13 4.76 9.53
N LEU A 39 1.44 4.47 9.51
CA LEU A 39 2.13 3.97 8.33
C LEU A 39 1.59 2.60 7.90
N PHE A 40 1.30 1.73 8.86
CA PHE A 40 0.70 0.43 8.61
C PHE A 40 -0.71 0.55 8.01
N ALA A 41 -1.56 1.42 8.56
CA ALA A 41 -2.91 1.64 8.03
C ALA A 41 -2.88 2.17 6.58
N VAL A 42 -1.97 3.11 6.28
CA VAL A 42 -1.78 3.63 4.92
C VAL A 42 -1.26 2.54 3.97
N ALA A 43 -0.33 1.70 4.43
CA ALA A 43 0.15 0.56 3.66
C ALA A 43 -0.97 -0.41 3.30
N VAL A 44 -1.83 -0.75 4.28
CA VAL A 44 -2.98 -1.63 4.05
C VAL A 44 -3.93 -1.05 3.02
N LEU A 45 -4.27 0.25 3.10
CA LEU A 45 -5.15 0.89 2.10
C LEU A 45 -4.57 0.84 0.68
N LEU A 46 -3.28 1.09 0.53
CA LEU A 46 -2.58 1.06 -0.76
C LEU A 46 -2.51 -0.36 -1.36
N ILE A 47 -2.35 -1.40 -0.53
CA ILE A 47 -2.24 -2.79 -0.99
C ILE A 47 -3.61 -3.46 -1.18
N THR A 48 -4.64 -3.00 -0.47
CA THR A 48 -5.97 -3.66 -0.48
C THR A 48 -7.00 -2.85 -1.25
N VAL A 49 -7.32 -1.63 -0.80
CA VAL A 49 -8.45 -0.86 -1.33
C VAL A 49 -8.19 -0.46 -2.78
N ILE A 50 -7.00 0.03 -3.11
CA ILE A 50 -6.70 0.47 -4.48
C ILE A 50 -6.75 -0.71 -5.48
N PRO A 51 -6.06 -1.85 -5.24
CA PRO A 51 -6.15 -2.98 -6.16
C PRO A 51 -7.55 -3.57 -6.27
N VAL A 52 -8.31 -3.61 -5.17
CA VAL A 52 -9.70 -4.10 -5.18
C VAL A 52 -10.60 -3.19 -6.01
N VAL A 53 -10.51 -1.86 -5.84
CA VAL A 53 -11.31 -0.92 -6.64
C VAL A 53 -10.95 -0.99 -8.12
N LEU A 54 -9.66 -1.07 -8.45
CA LEU A 54 -9.20 -1.25 -9.83
C LEU A 54 -9.68 -2.59 -10.40
N ALA A 55 -9.62 -3.67 -9.62
CA ALA A 55 -10.10 -4.98 -10.06
C ALA A 55 -11.61 -4.98 -10.34
N ILE A 56 -12.41 -4.35 -9.47
CA ILE A 56 -13.86 -4.20 -9.68
C ILE A 56 -14.12 -3.39 -10.96
N SER A 57 -13.38 -2.31 -11.22
CA SER A 57 -13.56 -1.49 -12.43
C SER A 57 -13.25 -2.19 -13.75
N VAL A 58 -12.48 -3.30 -13.70
CA VAL A 58 -12.17 -4.14 -14.88
C VAL A 58 -13.13 -5.31 -15.01
N ALA A 59 -13.63 -5.82 -13.88
CA ALA A 59 -14.51 -6.98 -13.85
C ALA A 59 -15.96 -6.66 -14.23
N VAL A 60 -16.36 -5.39 -14.13
CA VAL A 60 -17.67 -4.85 -14.56
C VAL A 60 -17.59 -4.38 -16.00
#